data_AF-A0A8J7RNL2-F1
#
_entry.id   AF-A0A8J7RNL2-F1
#
_cell.length_a   1.000
_cell.length_b   1.000
_cell.length_c   1.000
_cell.angle_alpha   90.00
_cell.angle_beta   90.00
_cell.angle_gamma   90.00
#
_symmetry.space_group_name_H-M   'P 1'
#
loop_
_entity.id
_entity.type
_entity.pdbx_description
1 polymer ?
#
loop_
_entity_poly.entity_id
_entity_poly.type
_entity_poly.pdbx_seq_one_letter_code
_entity_poly.pdbx_strand_id
1 'polypeptide(L)'
;MNIKILNKNELVENLKNVENPLSLVLLGHLTLLILALPYYGKFEPTVYYSVLVMFFNIVMFGIPYFVKISFNANDKNNNDNNDNNDNEAETANNSNLKDNSLKNHTISNLKDFKKPLVLLSLVICGIVAGNGIYAFLGIETAILFMIIGFGLLELFFGYYKKYSFACNKEYVINNKKGEKNKNKRNIDKIGYYAGLFGILSFIIIVLKYGNIPILDYSIRMGIANEPLRLLSYGTLSYFALSGFLPFIIALGLNIGLGYKAGVLTVVVSYLIWKKKTSKISFAKLVFWALVLLVFLGVMSKLIISTSGQNWSLNFIEMLSYRAYFDIMSFDKVIHYPQMLMGSTTFIPNGEQVISQLIYGYNHNITTTMFAPFHLDFGLLGGGFLAFLFGLISKKIYENIDLKLYCIYGAILLSMTEIGFNYGFLVVVALFSYMAVRMQDYKIKYIKHAKNIR
;
A
#
# COMPACT_ATOMS: atom_id res chain seq x y z
N MET A 1 -7.61 -26.24 4.73
CA MET A 1 -6.63 -25.20 4.33
C MET A 1 -5.32 -25.91 4.07
N ASN A 2 -4.80 -25.89 2.85
CA ASN A 2 -3.52 -26.51 2.52
C ASN A 2 -2.42 -25.45 2.56
N ILE A 3 -1.47 -25.63 3.48
CA ILE A 3 -0.33 -24.76 3.68
C ILE A 3 0.87 -25.46 3.04
N LYS A 4 1.39 -24.90 1.95
CA LYS A 4 2.63 -25.38 1.31
C LYS A 4 3.71 -24.32 1.46
N ILE A 5 4.83 -24.68 2.07
CA ILE A 5 6.02 -23.84 2.11
C ILE A 5 6.61 -23.76 0.69
N LEU A 6 6.96 -22.56 0.23
CA LEU A 6 7.60 -22.38 -1.08
C LEU A 6 8.95 -23.09 -1.09
N ASN A 7 9.34 -23.64 -2.25
CA ASN A 7 10.68 -24.22 -2.35
C ASN A 7 11.76 -23.11 -2.32
N LYS A 8 13.01 -23.49 -2.05
CA LYS A 8 14.15 -22.54 -1.95
C LYS A 8 14.29 -21.65 -3.19
N ASN A 9 14.06 -22.19 -4.39
CA ASN A 9 14.23 -21.45 -5.64
C ASN A 9 13.13 -20.39 -5.84
N GLU A 10 11.87 -20.74 -5.58
CA GLU A 10 10.73 -19.82 -5.59
C GLU A 10 10.89 -18.71 -4.54
N LEU A 11 11.41 -19.06 -3.36
CA LEU A 11 11.68 -18.12 -2.27
C LEU A 11 12.77 -17.12 -2.67
N VAL A 12 13.88 -17.59 -3.23
CA VAL A 12 14.97 -16.74 -3.73
C VAL A 12 14.49 -15.84 -4.87
N GLU A 13 13.67 -16.36 -5.80
CA GLU A 13 13.12 -15.55 -6.90
C GLU A 13 12.17 -14.45 -6.40
N ASN A 14 11.34 -14.75 -5.40
CA ASN A 14 10.44 -13.78 -4.78
C ASN A 14 11.19 -12.68 -4.02
N LEU A 15 12.29 -13.02 -3.34
CA LEU A 15 13.12 -12.08 -2.59
C LEU A 15 14.06 -11.25 -3.48
N LYS A 16 14.45 -11.76 -4.65
CA LYS A 16 15.28 -11.01 -5.63
C LYS A 16 14.57 -9.79 -6.20
N ASN A 17 13.24 -9.78 -6.16
CA ASN A 17 12.45 -8.64 -6.59
C ASN A 17 12.43 -7.61 -5.44
N VAL A 18 13.33 -6.61 -5.50
CA VAL A 18 13.41 -5.48 -4.54
C VAL A 18 12.07 -4.78 -4.31
N GLU A 19 11.18 -4.88 -5.29
CA GLU A 19 9.85 -4.30 -5.24
C GLU A 19 8.85 -5.16 -4.47
N ASN A 20 9.21 -6.35 -3.98
CA ASN A 20 8.36 -7.14 -3.11
C ASN A 20 8.05 -6.33 -1.83
N PRO A 21 6.81 -6.31 -1.32
CA PRO A 21 6.47 -5.52 -0.13
C PRO A 21 7.35 -5.85 1.08
N LEU A 22 7.73 -7.11 1.29
CA LEU A 22 8.66 -7.50 2.34
C LEU A 22 10.04 -6.86 2.15
N SER A 23 10.55 -6.83 0.91
CA SER A 23 11.82 -6.20 0.59
C SER A 23 11.78 -4.68 0.77
N LEU A 24 10.64 -4.03 0.47
CA LEU A 24 10.44 -2.60 0.72
C LEU A 24 10.42 -2.30 2.22
N VAL A 25 9.68 -3.06 3.02
CA VAL A 25 9.64 -2.90 4.49
C VAL A 25 11.03 -3.12 5.09
N LEU A 26 11.75 -4.16 4.65
CA LEU A 26 13.11 -4.44 5.10
C LEU A 26 14.06 -3.30 4.72
N LEU A 27 14.00 -2.82 3.47
CA LEU A 27 14.84 -1.73 2.99
C LEU A 27 14.59 -0.42 3.74
N GLY A 28 13.32 -0.10 4.04
CA GLY A 28 12.97 1.09 4.80
C GLY A 28 13.55 1.08 6.22
N HIS A 29 13.34 0.00 6.98
CA HIS A 29 13.91 -0.14 8.32
C HIS A 29 15.45 -0.22 8.30
N LEU A 30 16.05 -0.87 7.32
CA LEU A 30 17.52 -0.86 7.16
C LEU A 30 18.04 0.56 6.87
N THR A 31 17.34 1.32 6.03
CA THR A 31 17.71 2.71 5.74
C THR A 31 17.63 3.57 7.01
N LEU A 32 16.60 3.40 7.85
CA LEU A 32 16.51 4.07 9.15
C LEU A 32 17.68 3.72 10.06
N LEU A 33 18.02 2.43 10.19
CA LEU A 33 19.16 2.00 10.99
C LEU A 33 20.48 2.61 10.51
N ILE A 34 20.72 2.61 9.19
CA ILE A 34 21.93 3.18 8.58
C ILE A 34 21.98 4.69 8.82
N LEU A 35 20.88 5.40 8.59
CA LEU A 35 20.81 6.85 8.77
C LEU A 35 21.03 7.25 10.23
N ALA A 36 20.65 6.41 11.19
CA ALA A 36 20.82 6.68 12.61
C ALA A 36 22.23 6.39 13.14
N LEU A 37 23.11 5.71 12.38
CA LEU A 37 24.46 5.36 12.82
C LEU A 37 25.30 6.54 13.35
N PRO A 38 25.25 7.76 12.78
CA PRO A 38 25.98 8.90 13.34
C PRO A 38 25.60 9.25 14.79
N TYR A 39 24.45 8.79 15.26
CA TYR A 39 23.96 8.98 16.64
C TYR A 39 24.09 7.71 17.49
N TYR A 40 24.83 6.69 17.04
CA TYR A 40 24.94 5.40 17.74
C TYR A 40 25.40 5.54 19.20
N GLY A 41 26.35 6.44 19.48
CA GLY A 41 26.82 6.70 20.85
C GLY A 41 25.79 7.37 21.79
N LYS A 42 24.63 7.77 21.26
CA LYS A 42 23.50 8.32 22.03
C LYS A 42 22.35 7.34 22.21
N PHE A 43 22.48 6.10 21.74
CA PHE A 43 21.50 5.06 22.01
C PHE A 43 21.69 4.49 23.40
N GLU A 44 20.58 4.27 24.09
CA GLU A 44 20.56 3.49 25.31
C GLU A 44 20.80 2.00 25.00
N PRO A 45 21.36 1.21 25.93
CA PRO A 45 21.55 -0.23 25.72
C PRO A 45 20.25 -1.00 25.42
N THR A 46 19.10 -0.47 25.82
CA THR A 46 17.76 -1.01 25.52
C THR A 46 17.46 -1.07 24.02
N VAL A 47 18.09 -0.21 23.21
CA VAL A 47 17.82 -0.09 21.78
C VAL A 47 18.11 -1.39 21.02
N TYR A 48 19.05 -2.23 21.49
CA TYR A 48 19.29 -3.54 20.86
C TYR A 48 18.07 -4.46 20.96
N TYR A 49 17.36 -4.43 22.09
CA TYR A 49 16.11 -5.17 22.24
C TYR A 49 15.07 -4.64 21.26
N SER A 50 14.98 -3.32 21.12
CA SER A 50 14.06 -2.67 20.19
C SER A 50 14.34 -3.04 18.73
N VAL A 51 15.61 -3.09 18.32
CA VAL A 51 16.00 -3.59 17.00
C VAL A 51 15.54 -5.05 16.80
N LEU A 52 15.67 -5.91 17.82
CA LEU A 52 15.23 -7.30 17.77
C LEU A 52 13.70 -7.39 17.62
N VAL A 53 12.94 -6.60 18.38
CA VAL A 53 11.47 -6.51 18.27
C VAL A 53 11.05 -6.01 16.88
N MET A 54 11.76 -5.03 16.31
CA MET A 54 11.53 -4.58 14.93
C MET A 54 11.71 -5.72 13.92
N PHE A 55 12.83 -6.45 14.02
CA PHE A 55 13.09 -7.61 13.15
C PHE A 55 12.05 -8.71 13.32
N PHE A 56 11.61 -8.99 14.56
CA PHE A 56 10.53 -9.93 14.82
C PHE A 56 9.25 -9.55 14.07
N ASN A 57 8.84 -8.28 14.11
CA ASN A 57 7.65 -7.82 13.38
C ASN A 57 7.82 -7.89 11.86
N ILE A 58 9.02 -7.58 11.33
CA ILE A 58 9.33 -7.74 9.90
C ILE A 58 9.24 -9.21 9.49
N VAL A 59 9.75 -10.13 10.32
CA VAL A 59 9.63 -11.58 10.07
C VAL A 59 8.17 -11.99 10.06
N MET A 60 7.38 -11.57 11.04
CA MET A 60 5.94 -11.86 11.11
C MET A 60 5.20 -11.34 9.87
N PHE A 61 5.47 -10.10 9.44
CA PHE A 61 4.96 -9.54 8.19
C PHE A 61 5.41 -10.33 6.95
N GLY A 62 6.59 -10.93 7.00
CA GLY A 62 7.19 -11.72 5.91
C GLY A 62 6.65 -13.14 5.78
N ILE A 63 6.22 -13.80 6.87
CA ILE A 63 5.72 -15.20 6.84
C ILE A 63 4.72 -15.45 5.70
N PRO A 64 3.70 -14.60 5.46
CA PRO A 64 2.76 -14.78 4.35
C PRO A 64 3.41 -14.92 2.97
N TYR A 65 4.56 -14.30 2.73
CA TYR A 65 5.28 -14.35 1.45
C TYR A 65 6.04 -15.67 1.25
N PHE A 66 6.33 -16.40 2.31
CA PHE A 66 7.02 -17.69 2.27
C PHE A 66 6.06 -18.88 2.20
N VAL A 67 4.77 -18.63 2.47
CA VAL A 67 3.76 -19.67 2.57
C VAL A 67 2.76 -19.53 1.42
N LYS A 68 2.57 -20.60 0.65
CA LYS A 68 1.45 -20.72 -0.28
C LYS A 68 0.27 -21.30 0.49
N ILE A 69 -0.67 -20.42 0.81
CA ILE A 69 -1.94 -20.81 1.41
C ILE A 69 -2.91 -21.08 0.27
N SER A 70 -3.08 -22.35 -0.09
CA SER A 70 -4.13 -22.79 -1.01
C SER A 70 -5.33 -23.25 -0.20
N PHE A 71 -6.46 -22.58 -0.39
CA PHE A 71 -7.73 -23.10 0.08
C PHE A 71 -8.24 -24.02 -1.02
N ASN A 72 -8.26 -25.34 -0.79
CA ASN A 72 -8.89 -26.30 -1.70
C ASN A 72 -10.36 -25.93 -1.81
N ALA A 73 -10.72 -25.15 -2.83
CA ALA A 73 -12.04 -25.19 -3.41
C ALA A 73 -12.02 -26.38 -4.35
N ASN A 74 -12.42 -27.57 -3.87
CA ASN A 74 -12.42 -28.78 -4.67
C ASN A 74 -13.22 -28.58 -5.97
N ASP A 75 -12.50 -28.66 -7.08
CA ASP A 75 -12.78 -29.48 -8.26
C ASP A 75 -14.18 -30.13 -8.28
N LYS A 76 -15.17 -29.38 -8.74
CA LYS A 76 -16.30 -29.92 -9.51
C LYS A 76 -16.51 -28.99 -10.69
N ASN A 77 -15.74 -29.20 -11.75
CA ASN A 77 -16.06 -28.75 -13.11
C ASN A 77 -15.12 -29.40 -14.13
N ASN A 78 -14.98 -30.72 -14.07
CA ASN A 78 -14.39 -31.51 -15.14
C ASN A 78 -15.21 -32.80 -15.31
N ASN A 79 -16.50 -32.64 -15.61
CA ASN A 79 -17.33 -33.76 -16.03
C ASN A 79 -18.46 -33.36 -16.99
N ASP A 80 -18.22 -32.36 -17.85
CA ASP A 80 -19.08 -32.09 -19.01
C ASP A 80 -18.16 -31.94 -20.23
N ASN A 81 -17.85 -33.07 -20.87
CA ASN A 81 -17.51 -33.21 -22.29
C ASN A 81 -17.14 -34.67 -22.56
N ASN A 82 -18.18 -35.48 -22.76
CA ASN A 82 -18.25 -36.79 -23.43
C ASN A 82 -19.74 -37.15 -23.33
N ASP A 83 -20.52 -37.48 -24.34
CA ASP A 83 -20.38 -37.64 -25.78
C ASP A 83 -21.80 -37.44 -26.32
N ASN A 84 -21.99 -36.63 -27.34
CA ASN A 84 -23.16 -36.72 -28.22
C ASN A 84 -22.62 -36.98 -29.61
N ASN A 85 -22.64 -38.25 -30.01
CA ASN A 85 -22.91 -38.66 -31.38
C ASN A 85 -23.54 -40.05 -31.34
N ASP A 86 -24.79 -40.09 -31.77
CA ASP A 86 -25.64 -41.26 -31.89
C ASP A 86 -25.07 -42.27 -32.90
N ASN A 87 -25.19 -43.57 -32.62
CA ASN A 87 -26.11 -44.46 -33.35
C ASN A 87 -26.03 -45.94 -32.89
N GLU A 88 -27.24 -46.49 -32.73
CA GLU A 88 -27.69 -47.88 -32.94
C GLU A 88 -27.39 -48.99 -31.90
N ALA A 89 -28.48 -49.34 -31.19
CA ALA A 89 -29.04 -50.67 -30.92
C ALA A 89 -28.13 -51.83 -30.45
N GLU A 90 -28.32 -52.31 -29.22
CA GLU A 90 -29.04 -53.57 -28.91
C GLU A 90 -29.02 -53.94 -27.39
N THR A 91 -30.19 -54.37 -26.91
CA THR A 91 -30.51 -55.37 -25.86
C THR A 91 -29.80 -55.45 -24.48
N ALA A 92 -30.60 -55.10 -23.46
CA ALA A 92 -30.98 -55.89 -22.25
C ALA A 92 -29.93 -56.78 -21.54
N ASN A 93 -29.63 -56.47 -20.26
CA ASN A 93 -30.13 -57.18 -19.07
C ASN A 93 -29.30 -56.89 -17.80
N ASN A 94 -30.01 -56.74 -16.66
CA ASN A 94 -29.62 -57.08 -15.28
C ASN A 94 -28.35 -56.43 -14.67
N SER A 95 -28.24 -56.15 -13.38
CA SER A 95 -29.09 -56.24 -12.19
C SER A 95 -28.30 -55.60 -11.03
N ASN A 96 -29.02 -55.11 -10.02
CA ASN A 96 -28.66 -55.05 -8.60
C ASN A 96 -27.25 -54.61 -8.15
N LEU A 97 -27.19 -53.43 -7.49
CA LEU A 97 -26.50 -53.21 -6.21
C LEU A 97 -26.92 -51.83 -5.68
N LYS A 98 -27.98 -51.74 -4.88
CA LYS A 98 -27.97 -51.74 -3.40
C LYS A 98 -26.79 -51.04 -2.72
N ASP A 99 -27.20 -50.05 -1.94
CA ASP A 99 -26.69 -49.61 -0.64
C ASP A 99 -25.78 -48.38 -0.54
N ASN A 100 -26.24 -47.53 0.38
CA ASN A 100 -25.53 -46.54 1.19
C ASN A 100 -25.27 -45.16 0.58
N SER A 101 -26.23 -44.25 0.74
CA SER A 101 -25.91 -42.99 1.44
C SER A 101 -27.16 -42.34 2.06
N LEU A 102 -27.53 -42.86 3.23
CA LEU A 102 -28.19 -42.04 4.24
C LEU A 102 -27.15 -41.01 4.74
N LYS A 103 -27.60 -39.76 4.91
CA LYS A 103 -26.91 -38.64 5.56
C LYS A 103 -25.73 -38.03 4.78
N ASN A 104 -26.02 -36.90 4.13
CA ASN A 104 -25.51 -35.61 4.57
C ASN A 104 -26.39 -34.49 3.98
N HIS A 105 -27.53 -34.26 4.64
CA HIS A 105 -27.95 -32.88 4.86
C HIS A 105 -26.80 -32.14 5.57
N THR A 106 -26.66 -30.84 5.32
CA THR A 106 -25.52 -29.98 5.70
C THR A 106 -24.28 -30.29 4.84
N ILE A 107 -23.88 -29.47 3.87
CA ILE A 107 -23.48 -28.07 3.99
C ILE A 107 -23.75 -27.40 2.63
N SER A 108 -24.78 -26.57 2.58
CA SER A 108 -24.93 -25.60 1.49
C SER A 108 -23.92 -24.46 1.70
N ASN A 109 -23.32 -24.04 0.59
CA ASN A 109 -22.75 -22.71 0.36
C ASN A 109 -21.48 -22.30 1.14
N LEU A 110 -20.33 -22.78 0.65
CA LEU A 110 -19.03 -22.14 0.86
C LEU A 110 -18.40 -21.61 -0.45
N LYS A 111 -19.25 -21.08 -1.35
CA LYS A 111 -18.84 -20.15 -2.44
C LYS A 111 -18.53 -18.73 -1.92
N ASP A 112 -18.70 -18.51 -0.62
CA ASP A 112 -18.70 -17.21 0.01
C ASP A 112 -17.40 -16.96 0.78
N PHE A 113 -16.21 -17.02 0.15
CA PHE A 113 -14.99 -16.46 0.76
C PHE A 113 -14.58 -15.09 0.18
N LYS A 114 -15.16 -14.70 -0.97
CA LYS A 114 -15.24 -13.28 -1.35
C LYS A 114 -16.03 -12.48 -0.32
N LYS A 115 -17.17 -13.02 0.13
CA LYS A 115 -18.05 -12.34 1.09
C LYS A 115 -17.37 -12.01 2.43
N PRO A 116 -16.64 -12.88 3.14
CA PRO A 116 -15.97 -12.56 4.40
C PRO A 116 -14.74 -11.68 4.21
N LEU A 117 -14.05 -11.69 3.05
CA LEU A 117 -12.95 -10.75 2.82
C LEU A 117 -13.46 -9.36 2.39
N VAL A 118 -14.52 -9.32 1.58
CA VAL A 118 -15.27 -8.09 1.28
C VAL A 118 -15.91 -7.59 2.55
N LEU A 119 -16.53 -8.44 3.36
CA LEU A 119 -17.11 -8.10 4.66
C LEU A 119 -16.02 -7.64 5.61
N LEU A 120 -14.87 -8.30 5.71
CA LEU A 120 -13.74 -7.83 6.52
C LEU A 120 -13.21 -6.50 6.00
N SER A 121 -13.11 -6.30 4.69
CA SER A 121 -12.69 -5.02 4.10
C SER A 121 -13.75 -3.94 4.29
N LEU A 122 -15.04 -4.27 4.25
CA LEU A 122 -16.17 -3.37 4.48
C LEU A 122 -16.34 -3.07 5.96
N VAL A 123 -16.02 -4.02 6.84
CA VAL A 123 -16.03 -3.90 8.30
C VAL A 123 -14.80 -3.12 8.73
N ILE A 124 -13.62 -3.35 8.17
CA ILE A 124 -12.44 -2.50 8.40
C ILE A 124 -12.70 -1.11 7.82
N CYS A 125 -13.19 -0.97 6.58
CA CYS A 125 -13.57 0.34 6.04
C CYS A 125 -14.67 1.00 6.88
N GLY A 126 -15.66 0.25 7.35
CA GLY A 126 -16.78 0.77 8.13
C GLY A 126 -16.42 1.11 9.57
N ILE A 127 -15.59 0.31 10.24
CA ILE A 127 -15.09 0.60 11.59
C ILE A 127 -14.06 1.71 11.54
N VAL A 128 -13.12 1.65 10.58
CA VAL A 128 -12.09 2.67 10.42
C VAL A 128 -12.78 3.94 9.93
N ALA A 129 -13.25 4.04 8.68
CA ALA A 129 -13.88 5.25 8.15
C ALA A 129 -15.09 5.71 8.97
N GLY A 130 -15.91 4.79 9.49
CA GLY A 130 -17.02 5.14 10.37
C GLY A 130 -16.55 5.77 11.67
N ASN A 131 -15.52 5.27 12.36
CA ASN A 131 -15.00 5.91 13.57
C ASN A 131 -14.36 7.28 13.28
N GLY A 132 -13.62 7.43 12.17
CA GLY A 132 -13.02 8.71 11.83
C GLY A 132 -14.03 9.76 11.39
N ILE A 133 -15.09 9.37 10.68
CA ILE A 133 -16.15 10.30 10.27
C ILE A 133 -17.12 10.55 11.43
N TYR A 134 -17.42 9.54 12.25
CA TYR A 134 -18.22 9.68 13.48
C TYR A 134 -17.57 10.65 14.45
N ALA A 135 -16.27 10.52 14.69
CA ALA A 135 -15.51 11.42 15.56
C ALA A 135 -15.53 12.88 15.06
N PHE A 136 -15.80 13.12 13.78
CA PHE A 136 -15.72 14.44 13.15
C PHE A 136 -17.09 15.06 12.84
N LEU A 137 -18.10 14.26 12.51
CA LEU A 137 -19.39 14.74 11.98
C LEU A 137 -20.62 14.13 12.69
N GLY A 138 -20.45 13.13 13.57
CA GLY A 138 -21.55 12.38 14.17
C GLY A 138 -22.00 11.16 13.34
N ILE A 139 -22.92 10.35 13.89
CA ILE A 139 -23.25 9.02 13.34
C ILE A 139 -24.03 9.09 12.02
N GLU A 140 -24.95 10.05 11.90
CA GLU A 140 -25.88 10.14 10.76
C GLU A 140 -25.14 10.59 9.49
N THR A 141 -24.26 11.58 9.62
CA THR A 141 -23.39 12.10 8.56
C THR A 141 -22.31 11.09 8.17
N ALA A 142 -21.79 10.31 9.11
CA ALA A 142 -20.85 9.23 8.83
C ALA A 142 -21.46 8.12 7.95
N ILE A 143 -22.69 7.72 8.25
CA ILE A 143 -23.43 6.73 7.43
C ILE A 143 -23.64 7.27 6.02
N LEU A 144 -24.09 8.53 5.88
CA LEU A 144 -24.30 9.15 4.57
C LEU A 144 -23.00 9.24 3.76
N PHE A 145 -21.90 9.66 4.38
CA PHE A 145 -20.58 9.71 3.72
C PHE A 145 -20.09 8.33 3.30
N MET A 146 -20.32 7.28 4.12
CA MET A 146 -19.98 5.92 3.73
C MET A 146 -20.79 5.47 2.51
N ILE A 147 -22.10 5.72 2.48
CA ILE A 147 -22.97 5.37 1.34
C ILE A 147 -22.52 6.09 0.07
N ILE A 148 -22.31 7.41 0.13
CA ILE A 148 -21.87 8.21 -1.02
C ILE A 148 -20.47 7.78 -1.46
N GLY A 149 -19.55 7.59 -0.52
CA GLY A 149 -18.18 7.16 -0.79
C GLY A 149 -18.12 5.80 -1.47
N PHE A 150 -18.87 4.81 -0.98
CA PHE A 150 -18.98 3.51 -1.63
C PHE A 150 -19.65 3.61 -3.00
N GLY A 151 -20.72 4.41 -3.15
CA GLY A 151 -21.38 4.63 -4.44
C GLY A 151 -20.43 5.23 -5.49
N LEU A 152 -19.67 6.27 -5.14
CA LEU A 152 -18.66 6.88 -6.01
C LEU A 152 -17.55 5.90 -6.37
N LEU A 153 -17.14 5.06 -5.42
CA LEU A 153 -16.12 4.05 -5.62
C LEU A 153 -16.58 2.96 -6.59
N GLU A 154 -17.82 2.47 -6.46
CA GLU A 154 -18.43 1.54 -7.44
C GLU A 154 -18.56 2.17 -8.83
N LEU A 155 -18.97 3.44 -8.93
CA LEU A 155 -18.99 4.18 -10.19
C LEU A 155 -17.60 4.28 -10.82
N PHE A 156 -16.57 4.58 -10.00
CA PHE A 156 -15.18 4.58 -10.44
C PHE A 156 -14.75 3.21 -10.97
N PHE A 157 -15.12 2.10 -10.33
CA PHE A 157 -14.81 0.76 -10.85
C PHE A 157 -15.56 0.45 -12.15
N GLY A 158 -16.82 0.86 -12.27
CA GLY A 158 -17.57 0.77 -13.53
C GLY A 158 -16.89 1.50 -14.67
N TYR A 159 -16.40 2.71 -14.41
CA TYR A 159 -15.65 3.51 -15.38
C TYR A 159 -14.27 2.90 -15.67
N TYR A 160 -13.48 2.58 -14.64
CA TYR A 160 -12.16 1.95 -14.76
C TYR A 160 -12.23 0.65 -15.57
N LYS A 161 -13.26 -0.17 -15.36
CA LYS A 161 -13.53 -1.37 -16.16
C LYS A 161 -13.72 -1.02 -17.63
N LYS A 162 -14.57 -0.04 -17.96
CA LYS A 162 -14.84 0.37 -19.34
C LYS A 162 -13.56 0.79 -20.08
N TYR A 163 -12.64 1.49 -19.42
CA TYR A 163 -11.45 2.06 -20.06
C TYR A 163 -10.17 1.22 -19.96
N SER A 164 -9.98 0.42 -18.90
CA SER A 164 -8.82 -0.48 -18.80
C SER A 164 -8.90 -1.62 -19.82
N PHE A 165 -10.11 -2.15 -20.10
CA PHE A 165 -10.34 -3.13 -21.16
C PHE A 165 -10.05 -2.55 -22.56
N ALA A 166 -10.34 -1.27 -22.79
CA ALA A 166 -10.05 -0.60 -24.06
C ALA A 166 -8.54 -0.44 -24.29
N CYS A 167 -7.78 -0.01 -23.26
CA CYS A 167 -6.32 0.15 -23.36
C CYS A 167 -5.59 -1.19 -23.55
N ASN A 168 -6.09 -2.27 -22.94
CA ASN A 168 -5.46 -3.60 -23.05
C ASN A 168 -5.76 -4.33 -24.37
N LYS A 169 -6.91 -4.09 -25.01
CA LYS A 169 -7.20 -4.67 -26.35
C LYS A 169 -6.22 -4.18 -27.42
N GLU A 170 -5.83 -2.90 -27.39
CA GLU A 170 -4.89 -2.33 -28.36
C GLU A 170 -3.45 -2.82 -28.17
N TYR A 171 -2.99 -3.03 -26.93
CA TYR A 171 -1.64 -3.54 -26.66
C TYR A 171 -1.42 -4.98 -27.16
N VAL A 172 -2.47 -5.82 -27.12
CA VAL A 172 -2.42 -7.21 -27.60
C VAL A 172 -2.44 -7.28 -29.13
N ILE A 173 -3.13 -6.34 -29.81
CA ILE A 173 -3.21 -6.30 -31.27
C ILE A 173 -1.88 -5.82 -31.87
N ASN A 174 -1.23 -4.81 -31.27
CA ASN A 174 0.03 -4.25 -31.78
C ASN A 174 1.25 -5.20 -31.64
N ASN A 175 1.24 -6.14 -30.70
CA ASN A 175 2.31 -7.14 -30.59
C ASN A 175 2.17 -8.31 -31.58
N LYS A 176 1.03 -8.46 -32.27
CA LYS A 176 0.80 -9.53 -33.26
C LYS A 176 1.10 -9.12 -34.70
N LYS A 177 1.31 -7.83 -34.99
CA LYS A 177 1.70 -7.38 -36.32
C LYS A 177 2.94 -6.52 -36.22
N GLY A 178 4.03 -6.99 -36.84
CA GLY A 178 5.27 -6.25 -37.06
C GLY A 178 5.09 -5.08 -38.04
N GLU A 179 4.08 -4.24 -37.83
CA GLU A 179 3.88 -3.02 -38.59
C GLU A 179 4.48 -1.85 -37.80
N LYS A 180 5.46 -1.19 -38.41
CA LYS A 180 5.95 0.15 -38.05
C LYS A 180 4.81 1.16 -38.23
N ASN A 181 3.82 1.14 -37.34
CA ASN A 181 2.78 2.14 -37.34
C ASN A 181 3.24 3.38 -36.58
N LYS A 182 3.15 4.52 -37.27
CA LYS A 182 3.42 5.87 -36.75
C LYS A 182 2.88 6.02 -35.34
N ASN A 183 3.73 6.54 -34.45
CA ASN A 183 3.51 6.89 -33.04
C ASN A 183 2.15 7.58 -32.77
N LYS A 184 1.05 6.84 -32.75
CA LYS A 184 -0.16 7.27 -32.05
C LYS A 184 0.08 6.91 -30.59
N ARG A 185 0.71 7.82 -29.84
CA ARG A 185 0.85 7.70 -28.38
C ARG A 185 -0.57 7.50 -27.84
N ASN A 186 -0.90 6.27 -27.45
CA ASN A 186 -2.12 6.03 -26.71
C ASN A 186 -1.97 6.75 -25.38
N ILE A 187 -2.65 7.90 -25.27
CA ILE A 187 -2.67 8.71 -24.07
C ILE A 187 -3.32 7.85 -23.00
N ASP A 188 -2.61 7.62 -21.89
CA ASP A 188 -3.21 7.06 -20.69
C ASP A 188 -4.30 8.01 -20.19
N LYS A 189 -5.54 7.76 -20.60
CA LYS A 189 -6.69 8.63 -20.31
C LYS A 189 -6.94 8.71 -18.80
N ILE A 190 -6.76 7.61 -18.08
CA ILE A 190 -6.94 7.58 -16.61
C ILE A 190 -5.86 8.42 -15.96
N GLY A 191 -4.61 8.24 -16.39
CA GLY A 191 -3.49 9.09 -15.99
C GLY A 191 -3.75 10.57 -16.24
N TYR A 192 -4.24 10.93 -17.42
CA TYR A 192 -4.58 12.30 -17.78
C TYR A 192 -5.66 12.91 -16.87
N TYR A 193 -6.77 12.21 -16.65
CA TYR A 193 -7.83 12.70 -15.76
C TYR A 193 -7.36 12.80 -14.30
N ALA A 194 -6.58 11.82 -13.82
CA ALA A 194 -5.96 11.89 -12.50
C ALA A 194 -5.05 13.12 -12.38
N GLY A 195 -4.23 13.40 -13.41
CA GLY A 195 -3.41 14.61 -13.46
C GLY A 195 -4.24 15.89 -13.39
N LEU A 196 -5.31 15.98 -14.17
CA LEU A 196 -6.22 17.13 -14.16
C LEU A 196 -6.81 17.37 -12.76
N PHE A 197 -7.37 16.34 -12.14
CA PHE A 197 -7.90 16.44 -10.78
C PHE A 197 -6.82 16.87 -9.78
N GLY A 198 -5.63 16.29 -9.86
CA GLY A 198 -4.56 16.61 -8.93
C GLY A 198 -4.03 18.04 -9.04
N ILE A 199 -3.90 18.54 -10.27
CA ILE A 199 -3.50 19.92 -10.58
C ILE A 199 -4.59 20.89 -10.10
N LEU A 200 -5.86 20.61 -10.42
CA LEU A 200 -6.97 21.46 -9.98
C LEU A 200 -7.08 21.51 -8.45
N SER A 201 -6.95 20.37 -7.76
CA SER A 201 -6.95 20.35 -6.29
C SER A 201 -5.80 21.19 -5.72
N PHE A 202 -4.60 21.12 -6.30
CA PHE A 202 -3.48 21.98 -5.87
C PHE A 202 -3.77 23.47 -6.09
N ILE A 203 -4.27 23.84 -7.26
CA ILE A 203 -4.61 25.25 -7.58
C ILE A 203 -5.66 25.77 -6.60
N ILE A 204 -6.71 24.99 -6.32
CA ILE A 204 -7.75 25.38 -5.36
C ILE A 204 -7.17 25.58 -3.97
N ILE A 205 -6.22 24.75 -3.53
CA ILE A 205 -5.51 24.95 -2.25
C ILE A 205 -4.77 26.29 -2.25
N VAL A 206 -3.97 26.56 -3.28
CA VAL A 206 -3.21 27.82 -3.37
C VAL A 206 -4.14 29.03 -3.39
N LEU A 207 -5.25 28.97 -4.12
CA LEU A 207 -6.24 30.05 -4.18
C LEU A 207 -6.97 30.24 -2.85
N LYS A 208 -7.37 29.15 -2.18
CA LYS A 208 -8.10 29.19 -0.91
C LYS A 208 -7.24 29.74 0.23
N TYR A 209 -5.96 29.39 0.27
CA TYR A 209 -5.05 29.77 1.36
C TYR A 209 -4.14 30.96 1.02
N GLY A 210 -4.14 31.43 -0.24
CA GLY A 210 -3.48 32.66 -0.66
C GLY A 210 -1.98 32.57 -0.93
N ASN A 211 -1.33 31.42 -0.73
CA ASN A 211 0.09 31.21 -1.02
C ASN A 211 0.40 29.73 -1.29
N ILE A 212 1.61 29.45 -1.78
CA ILE A 212 2.11 28.08 -1.96
C ILE A 212 2.53 27.51 -0.60
N PRO A 213 2.00 26.35 -0.16
CA PRO A 213 2.22 25.82 1.19
C PRO A 213 3.68 25.64 1.61
N ILE A 214 4.60 25.24 0.73
CA ILE A 214 6.01 25.09 1.12
C ILE A 214 6.67 26.41 1.55
N LEU A 215 6.15 27.55 1.08
CA LEU A 215 6.71 28.88 1.35
C LEU A 215 6.16 29.51 2.64
N ASP A 216 5.09 28.96 3.22
CA ASP A 216 4.43 29.51 4.40
C ASP A 216 4.03 28.39 5.36
N TYR A 217 4.65 28.37 6.55
CA TYR A 217 4.41 27.35 7.54
C TYR A 217 2.97 27.31 8.06
N SER A 218 2.35 28.48 8.26
CA SER A 218 0.98 28.58 8.77
C SER A 218 -0.01 28.00 7.76
N ILE A 219 0.16 28.31 6.48
CA ILE A 219 -0.64 27.74 5.40
C ILE A 219 -0.40 26.23 5.30
N ARG A 220 0.86 25.79 5.36
CA ARG A 220 1.20 24.37 5.35
C ARG A 220 0.49 23.62 6.46
N MET A 221 0.53 24.13 7.69
CA MET A 221 -0.17 23.51 8.81
C MET A 221 -1.70 23.57 8.64
N GLY A 222 -2.22 24.67 8.08
CA GLY A 222 -3.64 24.84 7.79
C GLY A 222 -4.20 23.85 6.75
N ILE A 223 -3.37 23.36 5.82
CA ILE A 223 -3.77 22.34 4.84
C ILE A 223 -3.56 20.90 5.34
N ALA A 224 -3.09 20.71 6.58
CA ALA A 224 -2.83 19.38 7.12
C ALA A 224 -4.09 18.49 7.18
N ASN A 225 -5.24 19.10 7.38
CA ASN A 225 -6.54 18.42 7.44
C ASN A 225 -7.38 18.64 6.18
N GLU A 226 -6.83 19.28 5.14
CA GLU A 226 -7.55 19.62 3.91
C GLU A 226 -7.67 18.39 3.00
N PRO A 227 -8.89 17.87 2.72
CA PRO A 227 -9.05 16.70 1.85
C PRO A 227 -8.50 16.89 0.44
N LEU A 228 -8.55 18.12 -0.10
CA LEU A 228 -7.98 18.43 -1.42
C LEU A 228 -6.47 18.14 -1.48
N ARG A 229 -5.75 18.24 -0.35
CA ARG A 229 -4.33 17.90 -0.28
C ARG A 229 -4.11 16.42 -0.56
N LEU A 230 -4.92 15.54 0.05
CA LEU A 230 -4.82 14.09 -0.15
C LEU A 230 -5.23 13.69 -1.56
N LEU A 231 -6.27 14.33 -2.12
CA LEU A 231 -6.68 14.14 -3.51
C LEU A 231 -5.55 14.55 -4.47
N SER A 232 -4.96 15.73 -4.28
CA SER A 232 -3.84 16.21 -5.09
C SER A 232 -2.67 15.24 -5.02
N TYR A 233 -2.23 14.90 -3.81
CA TYR A 233 -1.15 13.95 -3.57
C TYR A 233 -1.34 12.60 -4.28
N GLY A 234 -2.49 11.94 -4.06
CA GLY A 234 -2.74 10.60 -4.58
C GLY A 234 -2.90 10.57 -6.10
N THR A 235 -3.64 11.54 -6.66
CA THR A 235 -3.88 11.60 -8.11
C THR A 235 -2.65 12.04 -8.90
N LEU A 236 -1.85 12.97 -8.37
CA LEU A 236 -0.56 13.35 -8.97
C LEU A 236 0.44 12.18 -8.94
N SER A 237 0.44 11.37 -7.87
CA SER A 237 1.26 10.15 -7.82
C SER A 237 0.90 9.17 -8.93
N TYR A 238 -0.39 9.00 -9.23
CA TYR A 238 -0.82 8.18 -10.37
C TYR A 238 -0.45 8.81 -11.72
N PHE A 239 -0.67 10.12 -11.86
CA PHE A 239 -0.32 10.87 -13.07
C PHE A 239 1.17 10.76 -13.41
N ALA A 240 2.06 10.82 -12.40
CA ALA A 240 3.50 10.68 -12.55
C ALA A 240 3.90 9.41 -13.31
N LEU A 241 3.16 8.31 -13.14
CA LEU A 241 3.44 7.03 -13.78
C LEU A 241 3.09 7.00 -15.28
N SER A 242 2.48 8.07 -15.81
CA SER A 242 2.10 8.20 -17.22
C SER A 242 3.25 8.60 -18.14
N GLY A 243 4.37 9.09 -17.59
CA GLY A 243 5.54 9.48 -18.38
C GLY A 243 6.50 10.39 -17.63
N PHE A 244 7.61 10.77 -18.27
CA PHE A 244 8.60 11.65 -17.65
C PHE A 244 8.08 13.08 -17.40
N LEU A 245 7.40 13.70 -18.37
CA LEU A 245 6.84 15.04 -18.20
C LEU A 245 5.75 15.07 -17.09
N PRO A 246 4.76 14.14 -17.07
CA PRO A 246 3.85 13.99 -15.94
C PRO A 246 4.55 13.85 -14.59
N PHE A 247 5.64 13.08 -14.53
CA PHE A 247 6.43 12.91 -13.31
C PHE A 247 7.03 14.23 -12.81
N ILE A 248 7.65 15.03 -13.69
CA ILE A 248 8.23 16.32 -13.30
C ILE A 248 7.15 17.29 -12.79
N ILE A 249 5.98 17.34 -13.45
CA ILE A 249 4.85 18.17 -13.01
C ILE A 249 4.34 17.70 -11.64
N ALA A 250 4.07 16.42 -11.49
CA ALA A 250 3.60 15.83 -10.24
C ALA A 250 4.59 16.06 -9.08
N LEU A 251 5.89 15.93 -9.36
CA LEU A 251 6.95 16.19 -8.39
C LEU A 251 6.95 17.65 -7.94
N GLY A 252 6.94 18.60 -8.88
CA GLY A 252 6.92 20.03 -8.56
C GLY A 252 5.72 20.45 -7.71
N LEU A 253 4.53 19.95 -8.03
CA LEU A 253 3.32 20.25 -7.26
C LEU A 253 3.33 19.59 -5.87
N ASN A 254 3.84 18.37 -5.74
CA ASN A 254 4.00 17.73 -4.43
C ASN A 254 5.06 18.42 -3.56
N ILE A 255 6.12 18.95 -4.17
CA ILE A 255 7.07 19.84 -3.46
C ILE A 255 6.33 21.09 -3.00
N GLY A 256 5.52 21.72 -3.85
CA GLY A 256 4.72 22.90 -3.52
C GLY A 256 3.78 22.70 -2.32
N LEU A 257 3.25 21.49 -2.12
CA LEU A 257 2.44 21.15 -0.94
C LEU A 257 3.25 21.14 0.38
N GLY A 258 4.59 21.05 0.33
CA GLY A 258 5.45 21.16 1.50
C GLY A 258 5.50 19.91 2.40
N TYR A 259 5.01 18.76 1.93
CA TYR A 259 5.02 17.48 2.67
C TYR A 259 5.96 16.45 2.05
N LYS A 260 6.94 16.00 2.84
CA LYS A 260 7.99 15.05 2.41
C LYS A 260 7.43 13.71 1.92
N ALA A 261 6.42 13.18 2.61
CA ALA A 261 5.76 11.93 2.21
C ALA A 261 5.16 12.02 0.79
N GLY A 262 4.70 13.21 0.40
CA GLY A 262 4.23 13.52 -0.95
C GLY A 262 5.28 13.24 -2.02
N VAL A 263 6.42 13.91 -1.85
CA VAL A 263 7.59 13.80 -2.74
C VAL A 263 8.14 12.37 -2.75
N LEU A 264 8.31 11.77 -1.57
CA LEU A 264 8.82 10.40 -1.42
C LEU A 264 7.96 9.40 -2.21
N THR A 265 6.64 9.45 -2.06
CA THR A 265 5.74 8.54 -2.79
C THR A 265 5.78 8.75 -4.30
N VAL A 266 5.77 9.99 -4.79
CA VAL A 266 5.86 10.26 -6.23
C VAL A 266 7.17 9.72 -6.82
N VAL A 267 8.29 9.98 -6.17
CA VAL A 267 9.61 9.54 -6.67
C VAL A 267 9.76 8.03 -6.59
N VAL A 268 9.48 7.43 -5.43
CA VAL A 268 9.63 5.99 -5.23
C VAL A 268 8.67 5.20 -6.12
N SER A 269 7.41 5.61 -6.25
CA SER A 269 6.45 4.94 -7.14
C SER A 269 6.91 5.01 -8.59
N TYR A 270 7.44 6.15 -9.04
CA TYR A 270 8.00 6.29 -10.38
C TYR A 270 9.23 5.41 -10.61
N LEU A 271 10.12 5.29 -9.61
CA LEU A 271 11.30 4.42 -9.70
C LEU A 271 10.94 2.94 -9.76
N ILE A 272 9.98 2.49 -8.93
CA ILE A 272 9.43 1.12 -8.97
C ILE A 272 8.80 0.87 -10.36
N TRP A 273 7.96 1.79 -10.84
CA TRP A 273 7.34 1.69 -12.15
C TRP A 273 8.36 1.58 -13.28
N LYS A 274 9.41 2.42 -13.26
CA LYS A 274 10.48 2.38 -14.26
C LYS A 274 11.32 1.12 -14.16
N LYS A 275 11.54 0.57 -12.97
CA LYS A 275 12.21 -0.71 -12.80
C LYS A 275 11.44 -1.84 -13.49
N LYS A 276 10.10 -1.89 -13.36
CA LYS A 276 9.25 -2.89 -14.02
C LYS A 276 9.09 -2.71 -15.52
N THR A 277 8.91 -1.48 -15.97
CA THR A 277 8.58 -1.18 -17.38
C THR A 277 9.80 -0.98 -18.26
N SER A 278 10.85 -0.34 -17.74
CA SER A 278 12.03 0.09 -18.49
C SER A 278 13.32 -0.64 -18.05
N LYS A 279 13.21 -1.63 -17.14
CA LYS A 279 14.32 -2.47 -16.64
C LYS A 279 15.55 -1.67 -16.19
N ILE A 280 15.36 -0.59 -15.43
CA ILE A 280 16.47 0.17 -14.85
C ILE A 280 17.37 -0.76 -14.00
N SER A 281 18.69 -0.64 -14.10
CA SER A 281 19.65 -1.40 -13.28
C SER A 281 19.54 -1.03 -11.79
N PHE A 282 19.82 -1.98 -10.89
CA PHE A 282 19.78 -1.72 -9.44
C PHE A 282 20.68 -0.56 -9.00
N ALA A 283 21.89 -0.43 -9.55
CA ALA A 283 22.82 0.68 -9.25
C ALA A 283 22.21 2.06 -9.52
N LYS A 284 21.44 2.20 -10.62
CA LYS A 284 20.72 3.44 -10.94
C LYS A 284 19.58 3.71 -9.95
N LEU A 285 18.89 2.69 -9.45
CA LEU A 285 17.90 2.87 -8.39
C LEU A 285 18.55 3.40 -7.11
N VAL A 286 19.67 2.82 -6.69
CA VAL A 286 20.44 3.28 -5.52
C VAL A 286 20.89 4.73 -5.70
N PHE A 287 21.43 5.08 -6.87
CA PHE A 287 21.81 6.45 -7.18
C PHE A 287 20.63 7.43 -7.03
N TRP A 288 19.48 7.14 -7.62
CA TRP A 288 18.30 7.99 -7.50
C TRP A 288 17.74 8.05 -6.07
N ALA A 289 17.86 6.97 -5.30
CA ALA A 289 17.49 6.96 -3.88
C ALA A 289 18.40 7.87 -3.04
N LEU A 290 19.71 7.90 -3.31
CA LEU A 290 20.65 8.82 -2.66
C LEU A 290 20.36 10.28 -3.03
N VAL A 291 20.08 10.55 -4.31
CA VAL A 291 19.65 11.89 -4.76
C VAL A 291 18.37 12.32 -4.04
N LEU A 292 17.40 11.41 -3.91
CA LEU A 292 16.16 11.68 -3.17
C LEU A 292 16.43 11.97 -1.69
N LEU A 293 17.30 11.22 -1.02
CA LEU A 293 17.66 11.47 0.38
C LEU A 293 18.24 12.87 0.57
N VAL A 294 19.22 13.26 -0.25
CA VAL A 294 19.80 14.61 -0.22
C VAL A 294 18.72 15.67 -0.44
N PHE A 295 17.85 15.46 -1.43
CA PHE A 295 16.74 16.35 -1.72
C PHE A 295 15.77 16.51 -0.52
N LEU A 296 15.42 15.41 0.16
CA LEU A 296 14.57 15.45 1.36
C LEU A 296 15.24 16.18 2.53
N GLY A 297 16.57 16.09 2.66
CA GLY A 297 17.32 16.87 3.65
C GLY A 297 17.24 18.37 3.37
N VAL A 298 17.46 18.78 2.12
CA VAL A 298 17.33 20.19 1.70
C VAL A 298 15.89 20.70 1.91
N MET A 299 14.90 19.91 1.51
CA MET A 299 13.49 20.23 1.73
C MET A 299 13.16 20.41 3.21
N SER A 300 13.74 19.57 4.09
CA SER A 300 13.55 19.69 5.54
C SER A 300 14.12 21.02 6.08
N LYS A 301 15.27 21.47 5.56
CA LYS A 301 15.83 22.79 5.91
C LYS A 301 14.95 23.95 5.45
N LEU A 302 14.41 23.88 4.24
CA LEU A 302 13.47 24.90 3.74
C LEU A 302 12.22 24.97 4.62
N ILE A 303 11.63 23.82 4.94
CA ILE A 303 10.47 23.71 5.85
C ILE A 303 10.73 24.33 7.23
N ILE A 304 11.92 24.12 7.78
CA ILE A 304 12.29 24.67 9.09
C ILE A 304 12.51 26.18 8.99
N SER A 305 13.12 26.65 7.91
CA SER A 305 13.32 28.10 7.70
C SER A 305 12.00 28.86 7.61
N THR A 306 10.96 28.26 7.01
CA THR A 306 9.63 28.89 6.90
C THR A 306 8.81 28.78 8.18
N SER A 307 9.19 27.93 9.14
CA SER A 307 8.51 27.80 10.44
C SER A 307 9.03 28.76 11.51
N GLY A 308 10.06 29.57 11.19
CA GLY A 308 10.73 30.43 12.16
C GLY A 308 11.57 29.67 13.19
N GLN A 309 11.74 28.36 13.02
CA GLN A 309 12.61 27.55 13.88
C GLN A 309 14.04 27.58 13.35
N ASN A 310 15.01 27.72 14.26
CA ASN A 310 16.43 27.68 13.92
C ASN A 310 17.07 26.42 14.51
N TRP A 311 17.23 25.41 13.66
CA TRP A 311 17.94 24.17 14.02
C TRP A 311 19.40 24.29 13.60
N SER A 312 20.32 24.06 14.54
CA SER A 312 21.77 24.06 14.30
C SER A 312 22.24 22.92 13.39
N LEU A 313 21.47 21.83 13.30
CA LEU A 313 21.80 20.67 12.48
C LEU A 313 21.86 21.01 11.00
N ASN A 314 22.85 20.55 10.26
CA ASN A 314 22.87 20.66 8.79
C ASN A 314 21.86 19.69 8.14
N PHE A 315 21.71 19.73 6.81
CA PHE A 315 20.68 18.93 6.12
C PHE A 315 20.93 17.40 6.21
N ILE A 316 22.19 16.95 6.33
CA ILE A 316 22.54 15.54 6.49
C ILE A 316 22.26 15.11 7.93
N GLU A 317 22.74 15.89 8.90
CA GLU A 317 22.51 15.67 10.32
C GLU A 317 21.02 15.61 10.65
N MET A 318 20.20 16.39 9.96
CA MET A 318 18.75 16.38 10.14
C MET A 318 18.09 15.07 9.72
N LEU A 319 18.55 14.45 8.63
CA LEU A 319 18.07 13.13 8.19
C LEU A 319 18.48 12.06 9.20
N SER A 320 19.74 12.10 9.64
CA SER A 320 20.26 11.17 10.64
C SER A 320 19.60 11.33 12.01
N TYR A 321 19.37 12.57 12.44
CA TYR A 321 18.67 12.88 13.68
C TYR A 321 17.23 12.39 13.63
N ARG A 322 16.55 12.53 12.49
CA ARG A 322 15.18 12.03 12.34
C ARG A 322 15.14 10.51 12.48
N ALA A 323 16.00 9.79 11.78
CA ALA A 323 16.07 8.33 11.89
C ALA A 323 16.43 7.86 13.31
N TYR A 324 17.38 8.55 13.96
CA TYR A 324 17.70 8.33 15.37
C TYR A 324 16.47 8.55 16.29
N PHE A 325 15.75 9.65 16.09
CA PHE A 325 14.56 9.98 16.87
C PHE A 325 13.45 8.95 16.70
N ASP A 326 13.24 8.41 15.50
CA ASP A 326 12.23 7.39 15.25
C ASP A 326 12.57 6.07 15.95
N ILE A 327 13.85 5.65 15.93
CA ILE A 327 14.33 4.45 16.66
C ILE A 327 14.22 4.65 18.17
N MET A 328 14.60 5.82 18.68
CA MET A 328 14.51 6.10 20.12
C MET A 328 13.07 6.21 20.60
N SER A 329 12.18 6.80 19.79
CA SER A 329 10.74 6.83 20.08
C SER A 329 10.16 5.41 20.09
N PHE A 330 10.59 4.54 19.18
CA PHE A 330 10.21 3.13 19.19
C PHE A 330 10.74 2.38 20.43
N ASP A 331 11.96 2.68 20.87
CA ASP A 331 12.52 2.11 22.10
C ASP A 331 11.67 2.46 23.32
N LYS A 332 11.28 3.73 23.45
CA LYS A 332 10.37 4.17 24.52
C LYS A 332 8.99 3.49 24.44
N VAL A 333 8.47 3.29 23.24
CA VAL A 333 7.18 2.59 23.03
C VAL A 333 7.25 1.15 23.51
N ILE A 334 8.33 0.43 23.21
CA ILE A 334 8.47 -0.98 23.59
C ILE A 334 8.58 -1.16 25.10
N HIS A 335 9.19 -0.21 25.79
CA HIS A 335 9.35 -0.25 27.25
C HIS A 335 8.16 0.37 27.99
N TYR A 336 7.11 0.81 27.28
CA TYR A 336 5.91 1.32 27.91
C TYR A 336 5.11 0.16 28.55
N PRO A 337 4.77 0.23 29.86
CA PRO A 337 4.30 -0.94 30.61
C PRO A 337 2.85 -1.34 30.32
N GLN A 338 2.06 -0.48 29.68
CA GLN A 338 0.62 -0.67 29.51
C GLN A 338 0.25 -0.83 28.04
N MET A 339 -0.69 -1.73 27.75
CA MET A 339 -1.25 -1.88 26.42
C MET A 339 -2.41 -0.92 26.21
N LEU A 340 -2.43 -0.26 25.06
CA LEU A 340 -3.41 0.78 24.72
C LEU A 340 -4.63 0.29 23.93
N MET A 341 -4.68 -1.02 23.64
CA MET A 341 -5.84 -1.75 23.13
C MET A 341 -6.49 -1.13 21.88
N GLY A 342 -5.66 -0.61 20.97
CA GLY A 342 -6.09 -0.08 19.67
C GLY A 342 -6.27 1.43 19.64
N SER A 343 -6.06 2.14 20.76
CA SER A 343 -6.27 3.59 20.80
C SER A 343 -5.23 4.39 20.00
N THR A 344 -4.11 3.78 19.63
CA THR A 344 -3.12 4.42 18.76
C THR A 344 -3.24 3.99 17.29
N THR A 345 -3.61 2.74 17.04
CA THR A 345 -3.71 2.18 15.69
C THR A 345 -5.06 2.50 15.03
N PHE A 346 -6.16 2.38 15.77
CA PHE A 346 -7.53 2.40 15.23
C PHE A 346 -8.26 3.73 15.40
N ILE A 347 -7.62 4.73 16.00
CA ILE A 347 -8.22 6.05 16.24
C ILE A 347 -7.47 7.12 15.42
N PRO A 348 -8.18 8.07 14.78
CA PRO A 348 -7.54 9.22 14.16
C PRO A 348 -6.64 9.97 15.14
N ASN A 349 -5.49 10.45 14.66
CA ASN A 349 -4.47 11.14 15.46
C ASN A 349 -3.90 10.31 16.62
N GLY A 350 -3.93 8.97 16.53
CA GLY A 350 -3.31 8.09 17.52
C GLY A 350 -1.82 8.39 17.76
N GLU A 351 -1.11 8.99 16.81
CA GLU A 351 0.29 9.42 16.98
C GLU A 351 0.46 10.50 18.06
N GLN A 352 -0.57 11.33 18.29
CA GLN A 352 -0.58 12.31 19.38
C GLN A 352 -0.60 11.62 20.74
N VAL A 353 -1.37 10.54 20.87
CA VAL A 353 -1.44 9.74 22.09
C VAL A 353 -0.06 9.16 22.38
N ILE A 354 0.64 8.64 21.37
CA ILE A 354 2.02 8.15 21.53
C ILE A 354 2.90 9.27 22.09
N SER A 355 2.91 10.46 21.47
CA SER A 355 3.74 11.58 21.92
C SER A 355 3.48 12.00 23.36
N GLN A 356 2.21 12.07 23.76
CA GLN A 356 1.82 12.47 25.10
C GLN A 356 2.31 11.45 26.13
N LEU A 357 2.30 10.17 25.79
CA LEU A 357 2.71 9.09 26.69
C LEU A 357 4.23 9.02 26.86
N ILE A 358 5.00 9.11 25.77
CA ILE A 358 6.46 8.89 25.84
C ILE A 358 7.29 10.18 26.00
N TYR A 359 6.71 11.35 25.72
CA TYR A 359 7.37 12.65 25.84
C TYR A 359 6.63 13.70 26.69
N GLY A 360 5.38 13.44 27.09
CA GLY A 360 4.63 14.34 27.97
C GLY A 360 4.03 15.57 27.29
N TYR A 361 4.07 15.66 25.96
CA TYR A 361 3.47 16.76 25.21
C TYR A 361 2.71 16.26 23.98
N ASN A 362 1.66 17.00 23.59
CA ASN A 362 0.80 16.64 22.47
C ASN A 362 1.37 17.16 21.14
N HIS A 363 1.97 16.27 20.35
CA HIS A 363 2.42 16.55 18.98
C HIS A 363 2.38 15.30 18.11
N ASN A 364 2.17 15.47 16.80
CA ASN A 364 2.29 14.36 15.85
C ASN A 364 3.77 13.97 15.71
N ILE A 365 4.21 12.98 16.48
CA ILE A 365 5.52 12.36 16.30
C ILE A 365 5.42 11.20 15.32
N THR A 366 6.54 10.86 14.69
CA THR A 366 6.64 9.59 13.96
C THR A 366 7.43 8.59 14.78
N THR A 367 7.24 7.34 14.44
CA THR A 367 7.91 6.18 15.02
C THR A 367 8.18 5.17 13.91
N THR A 368 8.71 3.99 14.23
CA THR A 368 8.81 2.93 13.23
C THR A 368 7.43 2.36 12.87
N MET A 369 7.32 1.74 11.69
CA MET A 369 6.08 1.14 11.17
C MET A 369 5.26 0.41 12.25
N PHE A 370 5.91 -0.44 13.05
CA PHE A 370 5.24 -1.36 13.97
C PHE A 370 5.08 -0.83 15.40
N ALA A 371 5.54 0.38 15.71
CA ALA A 371 5.41 0.94 17.06
C ALA A 371 3.95 0.97 17.57
N PRO A 372 2.97 1.44 16.77
CA PRO A 372 1.58 1.55 17.25
C PRO A 372 0.96 0.17 17.54
N PHE A 373 1.29 -0.85 16.73
CA PHE A 373 0.85 -2.22 16.99
C PHE A 373 1.42 -2.79 18.27
N HIS A 374 2.70 -2.52 18.54
CA HIS A 374 3.34 -2.96 19.78
C HIS A 374 2.74 -2.25 21.00
N LEU A 375 2.53 -0.94 20.91
CA LEU A 375 1.96 -0.16 22.00
C LEU A 375 0.53 -0.58 22.33
N ASP A 376 -0.27 -0.90 21.32
CA ASP A 376 -1.65 -1.30 21.51
C ASP A 376 -1.80 -2.75 22.01
N PHE A 377 -0.93 -3.68 21.59
CA PHE A 377 -1.16 -5.13 21.79
C PHE A 377 0.07 -5.93 22.27
N GLY A 378 1.15 -5.24 22.64
CA GLY A 378 2.42 -5.85 23.05
C GLY A 378 3.15 -6.59 21.93
N LEU A 379 4.17 -7.35 22.30
CA LEU A 379 5.02 -8.08 21.34
C LEU A 379 4.24 -9.10 20.51
N LEU A 380 3.47 -9.98 21.15
CA LEU A 380 2.76 -11.06 20.47
C LEU A 380 1.57 -10.54 19.65
N GLY A 381 0.78 -9.62 20.21
CA GLY A 381 -0.33 -9.02 19.49
C GLY A 381 0.13 -8.15 18.33
N GLY A 382 1.21 -7.37 18.52
CA GLY A 382 1.82 -6.60 17.45
C GLY A 382 2.37 -7.47 16.33
N GLY A 383 3.04 -8.57 16.68
CA GLY A 383 3.50 -9.58 15.71
C GLY A 383 2.35 -10.23 14.94
N PHE A 384 1.24 -10.54 15.61
CA PHE A 384 0.04 -11.08 14.95
C PHE A 384 -0.57 -10.09 13.97
N LEU A 385 -0.67 -8.80 14.32
CA LEU A 385 -1.11 -7.76 13.39
C LEU A 385 -0.15 -7.61 12.22
N ALA A 386 1.16 -7.59 12.46
CA ALA A 386 2.15 -7.56 11.38
C ALA A 386 1.96 -8.71 10.40
N PHE A 387 1.70 -9.93 10.90
CA PHE A 387 1.34 -11.09 10.06
C PHE A 387 0.06 -10.87 9.24
N LEU A 388 -1.01 -10.34 9.86
CA LEU A 388 -2.26 -10.04 9.16
C LEU A 388 -2.04 -9.00 8.05
N PHE A 389 -1.25 -7.96 8.32
CA PHE A 389 -0.85 -6.98 7.30
C PHE A 389 0.00 -7.60 6.20
N GLY A 390 0.87 -8.55 6.52
CA GLY A 390 1.60 -9.32 5.53
C GLY A 390 0.68 -10.09 4.58
N LEU A 391 -0.39 -10.72 5.10
CA LEU A 391 -1.40 -11.43 4.29
C LEU A 391 -2.14 -10.46 3.36
N ILE A 392 -2.56 -9.32 3.88
CA ILE A 392 -3.25 -8.28 3.13
C ILE A 392 -2.34 -7.72 2.03
N SER A 393 -1.12 -7.34 2.40
CA SER A 393 -0.11 -6.77 1.51
C SER A 393 0.22 -7.73 0.36
N LYS A 394 0.36 -9.04 0.66
CA LYS A 394 0.59 -10.06 -0.36
C LYS A 394 -0.56 -10.12 -1.36
N LYS A 395 -1.81 -10.06 -0.89
CA LYS A 395 -2.98 -10.05 -1.76
C LYS A 395 -3.05 -8.81 -2.65
N ILE A 396 -2.68 -7.65 -2.12
CA ILE A 396 -2.58 -6.42 -2.90
C ILE A 396 -1.54 -6.61 -4.01
N TYR A 397 -0.34 -7.05 -3.65
CA TYR A 397 0.76 -7.30 -4.58
C TYR A 397 0.40 -8.27 -5.71
N GLU A 398 -0.34 -9.34 -5.40
CA GLU A 398 -0.67 -10.39 -6.38
C GLU A 398 -1.84 -10.04 -7.33
N ASN A 399 -2.69 -9.07 -6.97
CA ASN A 399 -3.99 -8.90 -7.63
C ASN A 399 -4.30 -7.48 -8.13
N ILE A 400 -3.53 -6.45 -7.76
CA ILE A 400 -3.78 -5.07 -8.19
C ILE A 400 -3.03 -4.70 -9.48
N ASP A 401 -3.49 -3.66 -10.19
CA ASP A 401 -2.79 -3.07 -11.32
C ASP A 401 -1.39 -2.55 -10.93
N LEU A 402 -0.44 -2.65 -11.85
CA LEU A 402 0.96 -2.29 -11.60
C LEU A 402 1.13 -0.84 -11.16
N LYS A 403 0.40 0.13 -11.73
CA LYS A 403 0.53 1.54 -11.33
C LYS A 403 0.08 1.76 -9.90
N LEU A 404 -1.07 1.18 -9.54
CA LEU A 404 -1.60 1.23 -8.19
C LEU A 404 -0.65 0.53 -7.21
N TYR A 405 -0.07 -0.61 -7.61
CA TYR A 405 0.95 -1.28 -6.82
C TYR A 405 2.18 -0.41 -6.56
N CYS A 406 2.70 0.29 -7.57
CA CYS A 406 3.84 1.18 -7.41
C CYS A 406 3.58 2.28 -6.37
N ILE A 407 2.36 2.83 -6.34
CA ILE A 407 1.93 3.80 -5.33
C ILE A 407 1.85 3.13 -3.95
N TYR A 408 1.20 1.98 -3.85
CA TYR A 408 1.09 1.22 -2.60
C TYR A 408 2.47 0.89 -2.00
N GLY A 409 3.40 0.39 -2.82
CA GLY A 409 4.77 0.07 -2.38
C GLY A 409 5.52 1.30 -1.87
N ALA A 410 5.34 2.44 -2.53
CA ALA A 410 5.95 3.71 -2.10
C ALA A 410 5.35 4.24 -0.78
N ILE A 411 4.04 4.08 -0.59
CA ILE A 411 3.37 4.39 0.69
C ILE A 411 3.87 3.44 1.77
N LEU A 412 3.96 2.14 1.49
CA LEU A 412 4.46 1.13 2.43
C LEU A 412 5.88 1.46 2.91
N LEU A 413 6.76 1.88 1.99
CA LEU A 413 8.10 2.36 2.33
C LEU A 413 8.05 3.63 3.19
N SER A 414 7.20 4.61 2.85
CA SER A 414 7.05 5.83 3.65
C SER A 414 6.60 5.55 5.09
N MET A 415 5.76 4.53 5.27
CA MET A 415 5.26 4.14 6.59
C MET A 415 6.30 3.49 7.48
N THR A 416 7.49 3.13 6.96
CA THR A 416 8.60 2.70 7.82
C THR A 416 9.12 3.83 8.70
N GLU A 417 9.12 5.07 8.21
CA GLU A 417 9.51 6.27 8.96
C GLU A 417 8.35 6.85 9.78
N ILE A 418 7.10 6.70 9.31
CA ILE A 418 5.94 7.37 9.93
C ILE A 418 5.33 6.55 11.08
N GLY A 419 5.16 5.23 10.88
CA GLY A 419 4.37 4.37 11.75
C GLY A 419 3.01 4.01 11.18
N PHE A 420 2.43 2.88 11.62
CA PHE A 420 1.05 2.52 11.32
C PHE A 420 0.08 3.49 11.99
N ASN A 421 -0.66 4.25 11.19
CA ASN A 421 -1.71 5.10 11.71
C ASN A 421 -3.06 4.78 11.07
N TYR A 422 -4.10 5.34 11.65
CA TYR A 422 -5.46 5.24 11.16
C TYR A 422 -5.58 5.59 9.66
N GLY A 423 -4.88 6.64 9.20
CA GLY A 423 -4.90 7.02 7.78
C GLY A 423 -4.34 5.93 6.87
N PHE A 424 -3.26 5.27 7.27
CA PHE A 424 -2.67 4.16 6.53
C PHE A 424 -3.58 2.93 6.53
N LEU A 425 -4.32 2.66 7.62
CA LEU A 425 -5.32 1.60 7.63
C LEU A 425 -6.41 1.82 6.57
N VAL A 426 -6.92 3.05 6.45
CA VAL A 426 -7.89 3.41 5.40
C VAL A 426 -7.32 3.13 4.02
N VAL A 427 -6.06 3.53 3.78
CA VAL A 427 -5.36 3.28 2.52
C VAL A 427 -5.22 1.78 2.26
N VAL A 428 -4.73 1.00 3.22
CA VAL A 428 -4.59 -0.46 3.06
C VAL A 428 -5.93 -1.12 2.79
N ALA A 429 -7.00 -0.72 3.50
CA ALA A 429 -8.34 -1.24 3.28
C ALA A 429 -8.84 -0.93 1.86
N LEU A 430 -8.64 0.31 1.38
CA LEU A 430 -8.97 0.72 0.01
C LEU A 430 -8.23 -0.11 -1.04
N PHE A 431 -6.90 -0.27 -0.88
CA PHE A 431 -6.08 -1.08 -1.78
C PHE A 431 -6.47 -2.57 -1.73
N SER A 432 -6.86 -3.07 -0.56
CA SER A 432 -7.36 -4.45 -0.38
C SER A 432 -8.66 -4.66 -1.13
N TYR A 433 -9.60 -3.73 -0.97
CA TYR A 433 -10.86 -3.73 -1.70
C TYR A 433 -10.61 -3.70 -3.21
N MET A 434 -9.71 -2.81 -3.69
CA MET A 434 -9.29 -2.75 -5.09
C MET A 434 -8.73 -4.07 -5.57
N ALA A 435 -7.85 -4.71 -4.79
CA ALA A 435 -7.24 -5.99 -5.13
C ALA A 435 -8.30 -7.11 -5.29
N VAL A 436 -9.30 -7.17 -4.40
CA VAL A 436 -10.40 -8.14 -4.49
C VAL A 436 -11.26 -7.87 -5.72
N ARG A 437 -11.64 -6.62 -5.97
CA ARG A 437 -12.43 -6.26 -7.16
C ARG A 437 -11.68 -6.53 -8.46
N MET A 438 -10.39 -6.21 -8.51
CA MET A 438 -9.54 -6.42 -9.68
C MET A 438 -9.22 -7.89 -9.95
N GLN A 439 -9.34 -8.78 -8.95
CA GLN A 439 -9.21 -10.22 -9.16
C GLN A 439 -10.22 -10.75 -10.18
N ASP A 440 -11.44 -10.21 -10.20
CA ASP A 440 -12.49 -10.53 -11.17
C ASP A 440 -12.21 -9.98 -12.57
N TYR A 441 -11.24 -9.09 -12.65
CA TYR A 441 -10.83 -8.39 -13.86
C TYR A 441 -9.40 -8.74 -14.24
N LYS A 442 -8.84 -9.88 -13.78
CA LYS A 442 -7.55 -10.41 -14.25
C LYS A 442 -7.60 -10.63 -15.76
N ILE A 443 -7.42 -9.54 -16.50
CA ILE A 443 -6.87 -9.54 -17.84
C ILE A 443 -5.53 -10.24 -17.67
N LYS A 444 -5.38 -11.41 -18.30
CA LYS A 444 -4.11 -12.13 -18.43
C LYS A 444 -3.06 -11.14 -18.93
N TYR A 445 -2.36 -10.45 -18.03
CA TYR A 445 -1.10 -9.81 -18.35
C TYR A 445 -0.19 -10.97 -18.74
N ILE A 446 0.05 -11.02 -20.03
CA ILE A 446 0.46 -12.20 -20.76
C ILE A 446 1.78 -12.70 -20.16
N LYS A 447 1.73 -13.95 -19.71
CA LYS A 447 2.86 -14.80 -19.32
C LYS A 447 3.75 -15.14 -20.54
N HIS A 448 4.08 -14.17 -21.41
CA HIS A 448 4.91 -14.38 -22.61
C HIS A 448 6.39 -14.05 -22.41
N ALA A 449 6.83 -13.68 -21.20
CA ALA A 449 8.25 -13.54 -20.92
C ALA A 449 8.98 -14.89 -20.67
N LYS A 450 8.34 -16.06 -20.90
CA LYS A 450 8.97 -17.38 -20.68
C LYS A 450 9.39 -18.13 -21.96
N ASN A 451 9.17 -17.58 -23.15
CA ASN A 451 9.59 -18.19 -24.42
C ASN A 451 10.37 -17.20 -25.30
N ILE A 452 11.50 -16.69 -24.82
CA ILE A 452 12.57 -16.27 -25.71
C ILE A 452 13.74 -17.17 -25.36
N ARG A 453 14.07 -18.05 -26.32
CA ARG A 453 15.16 -19.03 -26.28
C ARG A 453 16.49 -18.37 -25.99
#